data_AF-A0A3B8QMR2-F1
#
_entry.id   AF-A0A3B8QMR2-F1
#
_cell.length_a   1.000
_cell.length_b   1.000
_cell.length_c   1.000
_cell.angle_alpha   90.00
_cell.angle_beta   90.00
_cell.angle_gamma   90.00
#
_symmetry.space_group_name_H-M   'P 1'
#
loop_
_entity.id
_entity.type
_entity.pdbx_description
1 polymer ?
#
loop_
_entity_poly.entity_id
_entity_poly.type
_entity_poly.pdbx_seq_one_letter_code
_entity_poly.pdbx_strand_id
1 'polypeptide(L)'
;MKKITTLLFFVLPTLGLLAQSAEEAPEGMKLNRNLENAYYAYQARVEMVDELLADGKISVDSATAWHESLLEDFKSNLLQITLRASEKLWGETVDVDEPEVEDTAAAYAAVREANKKYADGLVDGDSDLGPRKRGKKGKLQKRQFTGTSWNIGLAPTLATLDVDQNFVDSDWLPETGGVYTIAYDIFYRQKRLGRSPLWVRSGIAWDFYGIQFGPQSYLVTDLNPAATNGGVYIVEDPSMTFRTSSLGVNYVTVPLWLYYNGSRSGKKGLSLAMGGYAGLRLGKPTRTLQYADANNGWTREQVNSRFYSNPVSAGFQARIGFKFFHVTARQSVTPLFNPRLDIVAPDVYVRSLAIGWDIN
;
A
#
# COMPACT_ATOMS: atom_id res chain seq x y z
N MET A 1 36.85 -17.40 -29.87
CA MET A 1 35.95 -16.88 -30.93
C MET A 1 35.01 -15.85 -30.30
N LYS A 2 35.45 -14.60 -30.07
CA LYS A 2 35.20 -13.40 -30.90
C LYS A 2 33.84 -13.35 -31.63
N LYS A 3 32.99 -12.45 -31.11
CA LYS A 3 31.98 -11.59 -31.77
C LYS A 3 30.74 -12.25 -32.39
N ILE A 4 29.60 -12.09 -31.71
CA ILE A 4 28.46 -11.37 -32.29
C ILE A 4 28.10 -10.25 -31.31
N THR A 5 28.34 -9.04 -31.78
CA THR A 5 28.06 -7.76 -31.15
C THR A 5 26.90 -7.17 -31.94
N THR A 6 25.98 -6.50 -31.25
CA THR A 6 25.16 -5.41 -31.81
C THR A 6 24.11 -5.79 -32.86
N LEU A 7 22.84 -5.88 -32.44
CA LEU A 7 21.74 -5.46 -33.32
C LEU A 7 20.73 -4.59 -32.55
N LEU A 8 20.77 -3.30 -32.90
CA LEU A 8 19.76 -2.25 -32.80
C LEU A 8 19.15 -1.86 -31.43
N PHE A 9 19.79 -0.87 -30.80
CA PHE A 9 19.11 0.40 -30.52
C PHE A 9 18.66 1.02 -31.85
N PHE A 10 17.36 1.23 -32.07
CA PHE A 10 16.73 2.46 -32.61
C PHE A 10 15.23 2.21 -32.97
N VAL A 11 14.36 2.90 -32.23
CA VAL A 11 13.18 3.66 -32.73
C VAL A 11 11.97 2.85 -33.25
N LEU A 12 10.94 2.79 -32.41
CA LEU A 12 9.62 3.31 -32.78
C LEU A 12 9.01 4.07 -31.57
N PRO A 13 9.05 5.42 -31.59
CA PRO A 13 8.37 6.31 -30.67
C PRO A 13 7.01 6.68 -31.28
N THR A 14 5.95 5.97 -30.96
CA THR A 14 4.59 6.43 -31.30
C THR A 14 3.58 5.88 -30.32
N LEU A 15 3.40 6.57 -29.21
CA LEU A 15 2.07 6.87 -28.65
C LEU A 15 2.11 8.28 -28.04
N GLY A 16 2.62 9.23 -28.82
CA GLY A 16 2.27 10.64 -28.69
C GLY A 16 0.94 10.86 -29.39
N LEU A 17 -0.15 10.30 -28.86
CA LEU A 17 -1.51 10.61 -29.32
C LEU A 17 -2.57 10.37 -28.24
N LEU A 18 -2.25 10.70 -26.98
CA LEU A 18 -3.25 10.92 -25.91
C LEU A 18 -2.79 12.04 -24.93
N ALA A 19 -1.85 12.88 -25.37
CA ALA A 19 -1.28 13.96 -24.56
C ALA A 19 -2.07 15.28 -24.62
N GLN A 20 -3.11 15.37 -25.46
CA GLN A 20 -4.00 16.54 -25.53
C GLN A 20 -5.21 16.37 -24.60
N SER A 21 -4.97 16.48 -23.29
CA SER A 21 -5.92 17.01 -22.28
C SER A 21 -5.30 17.08 -20.88
N ALA A 22 -3.97 16.91 -20.77
CA ALA A 22 -3.27 16.74 -19.49
C ALA A 22 -3.19 18.02 -18.64
N GLU A 23 -3.62 19.18 -19.14
CA GLU A 23 -3.39 20.44 -18.45
C GLU A 23 -4.46 20.75 -17.39
N GLU A 24 -5.71 20.31 -17.56
CA GLU A 24 -6.85 20.82 -16.78
C GLU A 24 -7.46 19.85 -15.73
N ALA A 25 -6.96 18.63 -15.57
CA ALA A 25 -7.52 17.69 -14.58
C ALA A 25 -7.02 17.96 -13.13
N PRO A 26 -7.86 17.78 -12.08
CA PRO A 26 -7.42 17.90 -10.69
C PRO A 26 -6.27 16.92 -10.37
N GLU A 27 -5.32 17.33 -9.53
CA GLU A 27 -4.03 16.64 -9.37
C GLU A 27 -4.12 15.17 -8.92
N GLY A 28 -5.12 14.83 -8.11
CA GLY A 28 -5.39 13.43 -7.73
C GLY A 28 -5.71 12.54 -8.93
N MET A 29 -6.32 13.11 -9.97
CA MET A 29 -6.60 12.43 -11.23
C MET A 29 -5.34 12.23 -12.08
N LYS A 30 -4.37 13.16 -12.01
CA LYS A 30 -3.08 13.07 -12.72
C LYS A 30 -2.20 11.96 -12.13
N LEU A 31 -2.16 11.81 -10.80
CA LEU A 31 -1.46 10.70 -10.15
C LEU A 31 -2.07 9.35 -10.53
N ASN A 32 -3.40 9.23 -10.43
CA ASN A 32 -4.10 7.98 -10.74
C ASN A 32 -3.88 7.57 -12.21
N ARG A 33 -3.98 8.51 -13.16
CA ARG A 33 -3.75 8.25 -14.59
C ARG A 33 -2.30 7.87 -14.90
N ASN A 34 -1.32 8.45 -14.21
CA ASN A 34 0.08 8.06 -14.38
C ASN A 34 0.36 6.64 -13.84
N LEU A 35 -0.28 6.26 -12.73
CA LEU A 35 -0.22 4.91 -12.16
C LEU A 35 -0.89 3.89 -13.10
N GLU A 36 -2.06 4.22 -13.63
CA GLU A 36 -2.76 3.40 -14.64
C GLU A 36 -1.92 3.21 -15.89
N ASN A 37 -1.34 4.28 -16.44
CA ASN A 37 -0.48 4.19 -17.62
C ASN A 37 0.75 3.31 -17.37
N ALA A 38 1.39 3.43 -16.21
CA ALA A 38 2.51 2.58 -15.83
C ALA A 38 2.09 1.10 -15.72
N TYR A 39 0.89 0.84 -15.19
CA TYR A 39 0.33 -0.50 -15.09
C TYR A 39 0.03 -1.13 -16.46
N TYR A 40 -0.67 -0.42 -17.34
CA TYR A 40 -1.00 -0.93 -18.67
C TYR A 40 0.26 -1.16 -19.50
N ALA A 41 1.26 -0.29 -19.39
CA ALA A 41 2.56 -0.50 -20.02
C ALA A 41 3.28 -1.75 -19.51
N TYR A 42 3.23 -2.00 -18.20
CA TYR A 42 3.79 -3.23 -17.60
C TYR A 42 3.03 -4.48 -18.06
N GLN A 43 1.69 -4.47 -18.00
CA GLN A 43 0.85 -5.60 -18.43
C GLN A 43 1.09 -5.95 -19.90
N ALA A 44 1.13 -4.95 -20.79
CA ALA A 44 1.39 -5.18 -22.21
C ALA A 44 2.76 -5.82 -22.45
N ARG A 45 3.78 -5.45 -21.66
CA ARG A 45 5.11 -6.06 -21.76
C ARG A 45 5.12 -7.50 -21.24
N VAL A 46 4.47 -7.78 -20.12
CA VAL A 46 4.32 -9.15 -19.61
C VAL A 46 3.59 -10.03 -20.62
N GLU A 47 2.50 -9.54 -21.19
CA GLU A 47 1.73 -10.26 -22.21
C GLU A 47 2.57 -10.56 -23.45
N MET A 48 3.43 -9.63 -23.88
CA MET A 48 4.37 -9.87 -24.97
C MET A 48 5.41 -10.95 -24.62
N VAL A 49 5.89 -11.02 -23.37
CA VAL A 49 6.81 -12.10 -22.94
C VAL A 49 6.09 -13.45 -22.92
N ASP A 50 4.87 -13.49 -22.39
CA ASP A 50 4.01 -14.69 -22.39
C ASP A 50 3.75 -15.18 -23.84
N GLU A 51 3.50 -14.27 -24.78
CA GLU A 51 3.29 -14.59 -26.21
C GLU A 51 4.57 -15.14 -26.86
N LEU A 52 5.73 -14.52 -26.60
CA LEU A 52 7.02 -15.02 -27.11
C LEU A 52 7.37 -16.40 -26.57
N LEU A 53 6.99 -16.69 -25.32
CA LEU A 53 7.16 -18.00 -24.70
C LEU A 53 6.23 -19.03 -25.35
N ALA A 54 4.96 -18.67 -25.59
CA ALA A 54 3.97 -19.52 -26.24
C ALA A 54 4.37 -19.85 -27.69
N ASP A 55 4.96 -18.89 -28.40
CA ASP A 55 5.51 -19.05 -29.76
C ASP A 55 6.82 -19.86 -29.80
N GLY A 56 7.38 -20.24 -28.64
CA GLY A 56 8.66 -20.95 -28.53
C GLY A 56 9.88 -20.11 -28.96
N LYS A 57 9.73 -18.78 -29.05
CA LYS A 57 10.81 -17.84 -29.45
C LYS A 57 11.81 -17.60 -28.32
N ILE A 58 11.41 -17.85 -27.06
CA ILE A 58 12.24 -17.73 -25.86
C ILE A 58 12.10 -18.97 -24.98
N SER A 59 13.13 -19.26 -24.16
CA SER A 59 13.07 -20.33 -23.17
C SER A 59 12.31 -19.91 -21.92
N VAL A 60 11.82 -20.88 -21.13
CA VAL A 60 11.16 -20.65 -19.84
C VAL A 60 12.05 -19.86 -18.88
N ASP A 61 13.35 -20.18 -18.82
CA ASP A 61 14.31 -19.48 -17.97
C ASP A 61 14.47 -18.01 -18.41
N SER A 62 14.48 -17.75 -19.72
CA SER A 62 14.55 -16.39 -20.27
C SER A 62 13.29 -15.59 -19.97
N ALA A 63 12.11 -16.19 -20.12
CA ALA A 63 10.85 -15.57 -19.79
C ALA A 63 10.76 -15.21 -18.29
N THR A 64 11.25 -16.09 -17.42
CA THR A 64 11.30 -15.85 -15.96
C THR A 64 12.19 -14.66 -15.63
N ALA A 65 13.42 -14.63 -16.16
CA ALA A 65 14.33 -13.49 -15.97
C ALA A 65 13.76 -12.17 -16.51
N TRP A 66 13.04 -12.22 -17.63
CA TRP A 66 12.40 -11.04 -18.21
C TRP A 66 11.24 -10.54 -17.35
N HIS A 67 10.41 -11.45 -16.81
CA HIS A 67 9.36 -11.08 -15.87
C HIS A 67 9.91 -10.43 -14.60
N GLU A 68 11.01 -10.95 -14.05
CA GLU A 68 11.68 -10.36 -12.88
C GLU A 68 12.21 -8.95 -13.19
N SER A 69 12.89 -8.77 -14.33
CA SER A 69 13.38 -7.45 -14.76
C SER A 69 12.24 -6.45 -14.99
N LEU A 70 11.15 -6.88 -15.63
CA LEU A 70 9.98 -6.04 -15.86
C LEU A 70 9.32 -5.62 -14.56
N LEU A 71 9.30 -6.51 -13.56
CA LEU A 71 8.78 -6.21 -12.23
C LEU A 71 9.66 -5.18 -11.50
N GLU A 72 10.98 -5.33 -11.58
CA GLU A 72 11.95 -4.39 -11.02
C GLU A 72 11.79 -2.99 -11.63
N ASP A 73 11.71 -2.92 -12.96
CA ASP A 73 11.49 -1.68 -13.71
C ASP A 73 10.17 -1.02 -13.36
N PHE A 74 9.11 -1.82 -13.24
CA PHE A 74 7.79 -1.33 -12.83
C PHE A 74 7.82 -0.74 -11.42
N LYS A 75 8.44 -1.43 -10.45
CA LYS A 75 8.63 -0.92 -9.07
C LYS A 75 9.41 0.40 -9.07
N SER A 76 10.49 0.48 -9.85
CA SER A 76 11.30 1.70 -9.98
C SER A 76 10.50 2.85 -10.57
N ASN A 77 9.69 2.60 -11.61
CA ASN A 77 8.83 3.60 -12.22
C ASN A 77 7.75 4.10 -11.25
N LEU A 78 7.09 3.20 -10.51
CA LEU A 78 6.15 3.58 -9.45
C LEU A 78 6.83 4.46 -8.38
N LEU A 79 8.04 4.11 -7.98
CA LEU A 79 8.82 4.90 -7.03
C LEU A 79 9.13 6.30 -7.57
N GLN A 80 9.46 6.44 -8.86
CA GLN A 80 9.69 7.76 -9.46
C GLN A 80 8.40 8.58 -9.58
N ILE A 81 7.28 7.96 -10.00
CA ILE A 81 5.98 8.63 -10.10
C ILE A 81 5.56 9.16 -8.73
N THR A 82 5.70 8.34 -7.69
CA THR A 82 5.35 8.71 -6.32
C THR A 82 6.28 9.77 -5.73
N LEU A 83 7.60 9.68 -5.97
CA LEU A 83 8.54 10.71 -5.57
C LEU A 83 8.21 12.06 -6.22
N ARG A 84 7.98 12.09 -7.54
CA ARG A 84 7.60 13.33 -8.25
C ARG A 84 6.27 13.90 -7.78
N ALA A 85 5.27 13.06 -7.57
CA ALA A 85 3.98 13.50 -7.04
C ALA A 85 4.13 14.07 -5.63
N SER A 86 4.95 13.42 -4.79
CA SER A 86 5.27 13.96 -3.47
C SER A 86 5.99 15.30 -3.60
N GLU A 87 7.04 15.42 -4.43
CA GLU A 87 7.81 16.66 -4.59
C GLU A 87 6.96 17.84 -5.05
N LYS A 88 5.97 17.61 -5.93
CA LYS A 88 5.02 18.65 -6.37
C LYS A 88 4.04 19.06 -5.28
N LEU A 89 3.44 18.09 -4.58
CA LEU A 89 2.61 18.34 -3.39
C LEU A 89 3.35 19.11 -2.28
N TRP A 90 4.68 19.05 -2.26
CA TRP A 90 5.54 19.76 -1.29
C TRP A 90 6.23 21.00 -1.86
N GLY A 91 6.13 21.27 -3.17
CA GLY A 91 6.70 22.43 -3.86
C GLY A 91 5.72 23.59 -3.99
N GLU A 92 4.42 23.31 -3.88
CA GLU A 92 3.36 24.29 -3.71
C GLU A 92 3.37 24.76 -2.25
N THR A 93 4.25 25.71 -1.94
CA THR A 93 4.11 26.50 -0.73
C THR A 93 2.76 27.19 -0.81
N VAL A 94 1.81 26.77 0.01
CA VAL A 94 0.66 27.60 0.36
C VAL A 94 1.26 28.88 0.94
N ASP A 95 1.26 29.95 0.15
CA ASP A 95 1.38 31.30 0.68
C ASP A 95 0.15 31.47 1.58
N VAL A 96 0.33 31.09 2.84
CA VAL A 96 -0.58 31.49 3.89
C VAL A 96 -0.36 32.98 4.00
N ASP A 97 -1.29 33.76 3.44
CA ASP A 97 -1.36 35.20 3.68
C ASP A 97 -1.21 35.41 5.18
N GLU A 98 -0.05 35.92 5.60
CA GLU A 98 0.19 36.30 6.97
C GLU A 98 -0.87 37.34 7.32
N PRO A 99 -1.74 37.10 8.32
CA PRO A 99 -2.71 38.12 8.71
C PRO A 99 -1.94 39.38 9.12
N GLU A 100 -2.32 40.53 8.54
CA GLU A 100 -1.73 41.83 8.86
C GLU A 100 -1.68 42.01 10.37
N VAL A 101 -0.46 42.32 10.84
CA VAL A 101 -0.08 42.38 12.23
C VAL A 101 -0.64 43.65 12.85
N GLU A 102 -1.65 43.51 13.71
CA GLU A 102 -1.87 44.44 14.81
C GLU A 102 -1.55 43.75 16.15
N ASP A 103 -0.47 44.23 16.76
CA ASP A 103 -0.12 44.09 18.19
C ASP A 103 0.41 42.75 18.74
N THR A 104 1.33 42.08 18.02
CA THR A 104 2.05 40.91 18.57
C THR A 104 3.29 41.27 19.42
N ALA A 105 3.76 42.52 19.39
CA ALA A 105 4.96 42.94 20.13
C ALA A 105 4.74 42.95 21.66
N ALA A 106 3.56 43.36 22.13
CA ALA A 106 3.22 43.34 23.55
C ALA A 106 3.10 41.91 24.11
N ALA A 107 2.52 40.99 23.33
CA ALA A 107 2.40 39.58 23.71
C ALA A 107 3.76 38.88 23.81
N TYR A 108 4.69 39.16 22.88
CA TYR A 108 6.06 38.63 22.95
C TYR A 108 6.90 39.26 24.06
N ALA A 109 6.68 40.54 24.40
CA ALA A 109 7.35 41.20 25.52
C ALA A 109 6.91 40.61 26.87
N ALA A 110 5.61 40.40 27.07
CA ALA A 110 5.06 39.82 28.30
C ALA A 110 5.56 38.38 28.55
N VAL A 111 5.65 37.56 27.51
CA VAL A 111 6.20 36.20 27.59
C VAL A 111 7.71 36.22 27.89
N ARG A 112 8.45 37.22 27.40
CA ARG A 112 9.89 37.37 27.67
C ARG A 112 10.16 37.80 29.11
N GLU A 113 9.32 38.69 29.64
CA GLU A 113 9.43 39.19 31.02
C GLU A 113 9.03 38.12 32.05
N ALA A 114 7.97 37.34 31.77
CA ALA A 114 7.59 36.18 32.57
C ALA A 114 8.68 35.10 32.63
N ASN A 115 9.39 34.87 31.52
CA ASN A 115 10.50 33.92 31.48
C ASN A 115 11.76 34.45 32.19
N LYS A 116 11.94 35.77 32.30
CA LYS A 116 13.06 36.38 33.04
C LYS A 116 12.87 36.24 34.55
N LYS A 117 11.65 36.45 35.04
CA LYS A 117 11.28 36.23 36.46
C LYS A 117 11.45 34.77 36.92
N TYR A 118 11.25 33.80 36.02
CA TYR A 118 11.48 32.38 36.32
C TYR A 118 12.96 31.98 36.34
N ALA A 119 13.84 32.73 35.66
CA ALA A 119 15.27 32.45 35.62
C ALA A 119 16.03 33.02 36.82
N ASP A 120 15.59 34.15 37.38
CA ASP A 120 16.23 34.80 38.54
C ASP A 120 15.88 34.10 39.88
N GLY A 121 14.81 33.30 39.92
CA GLY A 121 14.39 32.55 41.14
C GLY A 121 15.12 31.22 41.38
N LEU A 122 16.11 30.85 40.55
CA LEU A 122 16.85 29.59 40.63
C LEU A 122 18.35 29.77 40.87
N VAL A 123 18.80 30.98 41.23
CA VAL A 123 20.20 31.27 41.54
C VAL A 123 20.32 31.60 43.02
N ASP A 124 20.23 30.57 43.87
CA ASP A 124 20.86 30.55 45.19
C ASP A 124 21.11 29.09 45.56
N GLY A 125 22.33 28.63 45.30
CA GLY A 125 22.76 27.26 45.56
C GLY A 125 24.06 26.93 44.84
N ASP A 126 25.17 27.17 45.54
CA ASP A 126 26.52 26.65 45.31
C ASP A 126 27.27 27.12 44.07
N SER A 127 27.99 28.24 44.26
CA SER A 127 29.16 28.61 43.49
C SER A 127 30.40 27.86 44.02
N ASP A 128 30.67 26.68 43.45
CA ASP A 128 32.03 26.19 43.35
C ASP A 128 32.16 25.33 42.08
N LEU A 129 33.34 25.34 41.46
CA LEU A 129 33.77 24.63 40.23
C LEU A 129 33.99 25.50 38.96
N GLY A 130 35.20 26.06 38.86
CA GLY A 130 36.21 25.72 37.82
C GLY A 130 35.98 26.06 36.34
N PRO A 131 37.03 26.43 35.57
CA PRO A 131 36.90 26.98 34.23
C PRO A 131 36.50 25.92 33.16
N ARG A 132 35.36 26.21 32.53
CA ARG A 132 34.82 25.77 31.23
C ARG A 132 35.73 24.88 30.35
N LYS A 133 35.39 23.59 30.26
CA LYS A 133 35.72 22.77 29.08
C LYS A 133 34.71 23.03 27.95
N ARG A 134 35.24 23.39 26.78
CA ARG A 134 34.56 23.66 25.51
C ARG A 134 33.47 22.62 25.19
N GLY A 135 32.33 23.13 24.74
CA GLY A 135 31.06 22.41 24.58
C GLY A 135 31.09 21.18 23.69
N LYS A 136 30.42 20.12 24.17
CA LYS A 136 29.98 18.99 23.34
C LYS A 136 28.99 19.52 22.31
N LYS A 137 29.31 19.39 21.00
CA LYS A 137 28.39 19.62 19.89
C LYS A 137 27.08 18.87 20.16
N GLY A 138 25.98 19.60 20.28
CA GLY A 138 24.64 19.00 20.43
C GLY A 138 24.36 18.06 19.27
N LYS A 139 23.97 16.81 19.56
CA LYS A 139 23.59 15.84 18.54
C LYS A 139 22.46 16.44 17.70
N LEU A 140 22.71 16.72 16.42
CA LEU A 140 21.69 17.08 15.44
C LEU A 140 20.58 16.03 15.50
N GLN A 141 19.39 16.43 15.96
CA GLN A 141 18.24 15.56 16.05
C GLN A 141 17.85 15.12 14.63
N LYS A 142 17.82 13.81 14.37
CA LYS A 142 17.45 13.28 13.06
C LYS A 142 16.02 13.72 12.72
N ARG A 143 15.88 14.54 11.66
CA ARG A 143 14.59 15.07 11.16
C ARG A 143 13.86 14.11 10.22
N GLN A 144 14.54 13.02 9.84
CA GLN A 144 14.04 12.00 8.94
C GLN A 144 14.57 10.63 9.36
N PHE A 145 13.81 9.59 9.05
CA PHE A 145 14.23 8.21 9.15
C PHE A 145 13.61 7.36 8.05
N THR A 146 14.26 6.25 7.77
CA THR A 146 13.83 5.25 6.80
C THR A 146 13.85 3.89 7.47
N GLY A 147 13.05 2.96 6.97
CA GLY A 147 13.01 1.60 7.51
C GLY A 147 12.03 0.73 6.74
N THR A 148 11.75 -0.43 7.30
CA THR A 148 10.83 -1.43 6.76
C THR A 148 9.84 -1.83 7.86
N SER A 149 8.65 -2.27 7.51
CA SER A 149 7.68 -2.75 8.50
C SER A 149 6.94 -3.98 8.01
N TRP A 150 6.61 -4.87 8.95
CA TRP A 150 5.79 -6.04 8.67
C TRP A 150 4.49 -5.94 9.43
N ASN A 151 3.38 -6.34 8.82
CA ASN A 151 2.07 -6.41 9.44
C ASN A 151 1.40 -7.74 9.08
N ILE A 152 0.83 -8.42 10.08
CA ILE A 152 0.11 -9.68 9.94
C ILE A 152 -1.31 -9.46 10.47
N GLY A 153 -2.31 -9.72 9.65
CA GLY A 153 -3.72 -9.62 9.98
C GLY A 153 -4.14 -10.61 11.06
N LEU A 154 -4.75 -10.10 12.13
CA LEU A 154 -5.33 -10.87 13.24
C LEU A 154 -6.83 -11.13 13.05
N ALA A 155 -7.58 -10.11 12.63
CA ALA A 155 -9.03 -10.21 12.39
C ALA A 155 -9.41 -9.65 11.01
N PRO A 156 -8.83 -10.18 9.93
CA PRO A 156 -9.26 -9.83 8.58
C PRO A 156 -10.65 -10.40 8.30
N THR A 157 -11.51 -9.57 7.74
CA THR A 157 -12.91 -9.86 7.42
C THR A 157 -13.24 -9.22 6.07
N LEU A 158 -14.35 -9.64 5.49
CA LEU A 158 -14.97 -8.92 4.39
C LEU A 158 -16.10 -8.04 4.94
N ALA A 159 -16.22 -6.85 4.39
CA ALA A 159 -17.32 -5.93 4.65
C ALA A 159 -18.14 -5.74 3.37
N THR A 160 -19.41 -5.37 3.50
CA THR A 160 -20.27 -4.88 2.42
C THR A 160 -20.80 -3.51 2.82
N LEU A 161 -21.30 -2.74 1.85
CA LEU A 161 -22.08 -1.54 2.13
C LEU A 161 -23.53 -1.93 2.41
N ASP A 162 -24.13 -1.35 3.45
CA ASP A 162 -25.56 -1.44 3.72
C ASP A 162 -26.36 -0.41 2.89
N VAL A 163 -27.67 -0.36 3.09
CA VAL A 163 -28.57 0.58 2.40
C VAL A 163 -28.19 2.04 2.66
N ASP A 164 -27.61 2.32 3.84
CA ASP A 164 -27.18 3.64 4.27
C ASP A 164 -25.71 3.95 3.92
N GLN A 165 -25.07 3.11 3.10
CA GLN A 165 -23.66 3.23 2.69
C GLN A 165 -22.65 3.10 3.84
N ASN A 166 -23.03 2.43 4.93
CA ASN A 166 -22.12 2.09 6.00
C ASN A 166 -21.48 0.71 5.77
N PHE A 167 -20.21 0.58 6.14
CA PHE A 167 -19.54 -0.72 6.11
C PHE A 167 -20.07 -1.62 7.24
N VAL A 168 -20.68 -2.74 6.84
CA VAL A 168 -21.13 -3.81 7.73
C VAL A 168 -20.43 -5.12 7.37
N ASP A 169 -20.48 -6.10 8.26
CA ASP A 169 -19.86 -7.40 8.02
C ASP A 169 -20.57 -8.10 6.86
N SER A 170 -19.80 -8.73 5.97
CA SER A 170 -20.34 -9.39 4.78
C SER A 170 -20.56 -10.89 5.02
N ASP A 171 -21.77 -11.35 4.74
CA ASP A 171 -22.14 -12.79 4.74
C ASP A 171 -21.79 -13.51 3.43
N TRP A 172 -21.05 -12.87 2.52
CA TRP A 172 -20.67 -13.48 1.24
C TRP A 172 -19.79 -14.73 1.40
N LEU A 173 -18.98 -14.83 2.46
CA LEU A 173 -18.21 -16.05 2.73
C LEU A 173 -19.04 -17.03 3.55
N PRO A 174 -18.88 -18.35 3.32
CA PRO A 174 -19.47 -19.35 4.20
C PRO A 174 -18.90 -19.21 5.61
N GLU A 175 -19.62 -19.69 6.63
CA GLU A 175 -19.20 -19.60 8.04
C GLU A 175 -17.82 -20.25 8.31
N THR A 176 -17.45 -21.23 7.48
CA THR A 176 -16.15 -21.92 7.54
C THR A 176 -15.05 -21.24 6.71
N GLY A 177 -15.41 -20.19 5.98
CA GLY A 177 -14.51 -19.35 5.22
C GLY A 177 -13.75 -18.37 6.12
N GLY A 178 -12.75 -17.72 5.54
CA GLY A 178 -11.93 -16.78 6.29
C GLY A 178 -11.13 -15.88 5.37
N VAL A 179 -10.53 -14.85 5.95
CA VAL A 179 -9.59 -13.98 5.25
C VAL A 179 -8.26 -14.06 5.98
N TYR A 180 -7.16 -13.82 5.29
CA TYR A 180 -5.89 -13.49 5.89
C TYR A 180 -5.25 -12.33 5.14
N THR A 181 -4.56 -11.46 5.86
CA THR A 181 -3.87 -10.31 5.27
C THR A 181 -2.44 -10.24 5.79
N ILE A 182 -1.50 -9.94 4.91
CA ILE A 182 -0.10 -9.67 5.26
C ILE A 182 0.29 -8.41 4.51
N ALA A 183 0.87 -7.43 5.20
CA ALA A 183 1.32 -6.19 4.58
C ALA A 183 2.78 -5.93 4.95
N TYR A 184 3.65 -5.93 3.95
CA TYR A 184 5.07 -5.65 4.11
C TYR A 184 5.41 -4.28 3.56
N ASP A 185 5.63 -3.29 4.43
CA ASP A 185 6.23 -2.00 4.05
C ASP A 185 7.71 -2.26 3.68
N ILE A 186 7.98 -2.51 2.40
CA ILE A 186 9.31 -2.78 1.84
C ILE A 186 10.26 -1.63 2.18
N PHE A 187 9.78 -0.40 2.06
CA PHE A 187 10.53 0.79 2.42
C PHE A 187 9.56 1.90 2.79
N TYR A 188 9.84 2.60 3.88
CA TYR A 188 9.19 3.86 4.20
C TYR A 188 10.21 4.96 4.45
N ARG A 189 9.79 6.20 4.18
CA ARG A 189 10.46 7.43 4.59
C ARG A 189 9.52 8.22 5.48
N GLN A 190 10.01 8.60 6.66
CA GLN A 190 9.27 9.39 7.63
C GLN A 190 10.00 10.69 7.93
N LYS A 191 9.29 11.83 7.81
CA LYS A 191 9.83 13.18 7.96
C LYS A 191 9.00 13.95 8.98
N ARG A 192 9.66 14.68 9.87
CA ARG A 192 9.00 15.53 10.87
C ARG A 192 8.49 16.82 10.23
N LEU A 193 7.27 17.22 10.57
CA LEU A 193 6.70 18.51 10.16
C LEU A 193 7.22 19.63 11.07
N GLY A 194 8.31 20.29 10.63
CA GLY A 194 8.91 21.42 11.34
C GLY A 194 9.37 21.07 12.75
N ARG A 195 8.88 21.83 13.75
CA ARG A 195 9.12 21.58 15.19
C ARG A 195 7.96 20.86 15.88
N SER A 196 6.90 20.50 15.15
CA SER A 196 5.70 19.86 15.71
C SER A 196 5.98 18.39 16.13
N PRO A 197 5.12 17.77 16.94
CA PRO A 197 5.15 16.33 17.20
C PRO A 197 4.61 15.48 16.02
N LEU A 198 4.20 16.13 14.93
CA LEU A 198 3.64 15.48 13.75
C LEU A 198 4.73 15.07 12.76
N TRP A 199 4.53 13.93 12.14
CA TRP A 199 5.40 13.34 11.13
C TRP A 199 4.56 12.84 9.98
N VAL A 200 5.10 12.92 8.77
CA VAL A 200 4.51 12.28 7.59
C VAL A 200 5.36 11.08 7.24
N ARG A 201 4.73 9.93 7.02
CA ARG A 201 5.37 8.71 6.49
C ARG A 201 4.72 8.33 5.18
N SER A 202 5.55 8.06 4.18
CA SER A 202 5.13 7.41 2.94
C SER A 202 6.17 6.40 2.47
N GLY A 203 5.81 5.49 1.57
CA GLY A 203 6.67 4.39 1.19
C GLY A 203 6.07 3.51 0.10
N ILE A 204 6.65 2.31 -0.03
CA ILE A 204 6.12 1.23 -0.84
C ILE A 204 5.88 0.04 0.08
N ALA A 205 4.72 -0.56 -0.07
CA ALA A 205 4.29 -1.75 0.63
C ALA A 205 3.84 -2.82 -0.35
N TRP A 206 3.91 -4.08 0.08
CA TRP A 206 3.37 -5.23 -0.61
C TRP A 206 2.32 -5.85 0.28
N ASP A 207 1.07 -5.78 -0.17
CA ASP A 207 -0.09 -6.34 0.51
C ASP A 207 -0.48 -7.67 -0.14
N PHE A 208 -0.66 -8.69 0.68
CA PHE A 208 -1.18 -10.00 0.31
C PHE A 208 -2.51 -10.21 1.01
N TYR A 209 -3.53 -10.52 0.23
CA TYR A 209 -4.85 -10.92 0.70
C TYR A 209 -5.09 -12.36 0.27
N GLY A 210 -5.49 -13.21 1.22
CA GLY A 210 -5.99 -14.52 0.89
C GLY A 210 -7.37 -14.73 1.45
N ILE A 211 -8.27 -15.20 0.61
CA ILE A 211 -9.64 -15.53 0.96
C ILE A 211 -9.75 -17.04 0.94
N GLN A 212 -10.19 -17.62 2.05
CA GLN A 212 -10.45 -19.04 2.20
C GLN A 212 -11.95 -19.26 2.12
N PHE A 213 -12.36 -20.24 1.31
CA PHE A 213 -13.77 -20.55 1.09
C PHE A 213 -14.26 -21.69 1.98
N GLY A 214 -13.41 -22.23 2.86
CA GLY A 214 -13.75 -23.38 3.69
C GLY A 214 -13.53 -24.72 2.98
N PRO A 215 -13.93 -25.84 3.62
CA PRO A 215 -13.59 -27.18 3.19
C PRO A 215 -14.51 -27.77 2.12
N GLN A 216 -15.65 -27.15 1.82
CA GLN A 216 -16.61 -27.68 0.83
C GLN A 216 -17.02 -26.66 -0.21
N SER A 217 -16.46 -25.45 -0.17
CA SER A 217 -16.84 -24.37 -1.06
C SER A 217 -15.64 -23.90 -1.86
N TYR A 218 -15.88 -23.45 -3.09
CA TYR A 218 -14.84 -22.92 -3.96
C TYR A 218 -15.35 -21.81 -4.86
N LEU A 219 -14.42 -20.97 -5.33
CA LEU A 219 -14.72 -19.87 -6.24
C LEU A 219 -14.88 -20.36 -7.68
N VAL A 220 -15.97 -19.95 -8.31
CA VAL A 220 -16.23 -20.14 -9.74
C VAL A 220 -16.50 -18.79 -10.39
N THR A 221 -16.02 -18.62 -11.62
CA THR A 221 -16.16 -17.37 -12.39
C THR A 221 -16.89 -17.55 -13.71
N ASP A 222 -17.68 -18.62 -13.82
CA ASP A 222 -18.33 -19.04 -15.05
C ASP A 222 -19.82 -18.66 -15.10
N LEU A 223 -20.36 -18.64 -16.31
CA LEU A 223 -21.79 -18.54 -16.60
C LEU A 223 -22.51 -19.71 -15.93
N ASN A 224 -23.23 -19.46 -14.85
CA ASN A 224 -24.25 -20.39 -14.39
C ASN A 224 -25.17 -20.69 -15.60
N PRO A 225 -25.44 -21.96 -15.97
CA PRO A 225 -26.34 -22.29 -17.08
C PRO A 225 -27.77 -21.73 -16.92
N ALA A 226 -28.11 -21.20 -15.73
CA ALA A 226 -29.35 -20.47 -15.46
C ALA A 226 -29.21 -18.92 -15.43
N ALA A 227 -28.00 -18.37 -15.54
CA ALA A 227 -27.75 -16.92 -15.51
C ALA A 227 -27.25 -16.42 -16.87
N THR A 228 -27.97 -15.45 -17.43
CA THR A 228 -27.69 -14.85 -18.73
C THR A 228 -26.35 -14.08 -18.79
N ASN A 229 -25.71 -13.83 -17.64
CA ASN A 229 -24.44 -13.10 -17.50
C ASN A 229 -23.43 -13.89 -16.63
N GLY A 230 -22.14 -13.80 -16.96
CA GLY A 230 -21.06 -14.36 -16.14
C GLY A 230 -20.93 -13.65 -14.79
N GLY A 231 -20.32 -14.28 -13.80
CA GLY A 231 -20.19 -13.66 -12.47
C GLY A 231 -19.21 -14.39 -11.55
N VAL A 232 -19.03 -13.85 -10.34
CA VAL A 232 -18.19 -14.42 -9.29
C VAL A 232 -19.09 -15.06 -8.24
N TYR A 233 -19.01 -16.37 -8.11
CA TYR A 233 -19.85 -17.15 -7.21
C TYR A 233 -19.02 -18.08 -6.33
N ILE A 234 -19.53 -18.34 -5.13
CA ILE A 234 -19.06 -19.44 -4.29
C ILE A 234 -20.00 -20.60 -4.53
N VAL A 235 -19.45 -21.75 -4.92
CA VAL A 235 -20.20 -22.98 -5.12
C VAL A 235 -19.83 -23.94 -4.00
N GLU A 236 -20.85 -24.51 -3.35
CA GLU A 236 -20.69 -25.59 -2.39
C GLU A 236 -20.80 -26.93 -3.11
N ASP A 237 -19.84 -27.81 -2.89
CA ASP A 237 -19.85 -29.18 -3.35
C ASP A 237 -19.81 -30.13 -2.16
N PRO A 238 -20.96 -30.68 -1.72
CA PRO A 238 -21.01 -31.59 -0.58
C PRO A 238 -20.35 -32.94 -0.88
N SER A 239 -20.06 -33.26 -2.15
CA SER A 239 -19.43 -34.52 -2.55
C SER A 239 -17.90 -34.48 -2.46
N MET A 240 -17.30 -33.29 -2.36
CA MET A 240 -15.86 -33.10 -2.29
C MET A 240 -15.44 -32.36 -1.01
N THR A 241 -14.42 -32.89 -0.32
CA THR A 241 -13.80 -32.19 0.82
C THR A 241 -12.45 -31.64 0.40
N PHE A 242 -12.36 -30.32 0.31
CA PHE A 242 -11.16 -29.55 0.08
C PHE A 242 -10.36 -29.39 1.37
N ARG A 243 -9.07 -29.74 1.32
CA ARG A 243 -8.08 -29.37 2.36
C ARG A 243 -7.72 -27.89 2.29
N THR A 244 -7.73 -27.33 1.09
CA THR A 244 -7.47 -25.92 0.85
C THR A 244 -8.34 -25.47 -0.30
N SER A 245 -9.14 -24.43 -0.06
CA SER A 245 -9.87 -23.72 -1.09
C SER A 245 -9.67 -22.24 -0.84
N SER A 246 -8.87 -21.60 -1.70
CA SER A 246 -8.54 -20.19 -1.49
C SER A 246 -8.29 -19.41 -2.78
N LEU A 247 -8.50 -18.09 -2.69
CA LEU A 247 -8.10 -17.11 -3.67
C LEU A 247 -7.03 -16.21 -3.05
N GLY A 248 -5.85 -16.16 -3.66
CA GLY A 248 -4.78 -15.22 -3.31
C GLY A 248 -4.77 -14.03 -4.27
N VAL A 249 -4.75 -12.82 -3.72
CA VAL A 249 -4.57 -11.56 -4.46
C VAL A 249 -3.48 -10.75 -3.78
N ASN A 250 -2.62 -10.09 -4.56
CA ASN A 250 -1.55 -9.27 -4.01
C ASN A 250 -1.46 -7.91 -4.71
N TYR A 251 -1.10 -6.89 -3.95
CA TYR A 251 -1.03 -5.50 -4.37
C TYR A 251 0.31 -4.89 -3.98
N VAL A 252 0.84 -4.01 -4.84
CA VAL A 252 1.88 -3.07 -4.46
C VAL A 252 1.17 -1.76 -4.11
N THR A 253 1.32 -1.33 -2.86
CA THR A 253 0.60 -0.17 -2.32
C THR A 253 1.55 0.92 -1.85
N VAL A 254 1.07 2.15 -1.92
CA VAL A 254 1.75 3.35 -1.46
C VAL A 254 0.98 3.85 -0.26
N PRO A 255 1.44 3.58 0.96
CA PRO A 255 0.82 4.11 2.15
C PRO A 255 1.20 5.58 2.35
N LEU A 256 0.24 6.37 2.81
CA LEU A 256 0.45 7.73 3.31
C LEU A 256 -0.09 7.80 4.73
N TRP A 257 0.74 8.28 5.65
CA TRP A 257 0.42 8.36 7.06
C TRP A 257 0.76 9.72 7.64
N LEU A 258 -0.13 10.21 8.50
CA LEU A 258 0.14 11.27 9.46
C LEU A 258 0.34 10.65 10.83
N TYR A 259 1.55 10.74 11.36
CA TYR A 259 1.97 10.23 12.67
C TYR A 259 2.01 11.35 13.70
N TYR A 260 1.36 11.14 14.82
CA TYR A 260 1.64 11.81 16.08
C TYR A 260 2.58 10.93 16.91
N ASN A 261 3.76 11.46 17.23
CA ASN A 261 4.71 10.79 18.10
C ASN A 261 4.84 11.54 19.42
N GLY A 262 4.52 10.89 20.55
CA GLY A 262 4.65 11.48 21.88
C GLY A 262 6.11 11.80 22.29
N SER A 263 7.09 11.34 21.51
CA SER A 263 8.50 11.59 21.73
C SER A 263 9.14 12.36 20.60
N ARG A 264 9.91 13.39 20.97
CA ARG A 264 10.68 14.24 20.05
C ARG A 264 11.69 13.46 19.19
N SER A 265 12.10 12.25 19.60
CA SER A 265 13.01 11.41 18.81
C SER A 265 12.31 10.56 17.73
N GLY A 266 10.97 10.48 17.76
CA GLY A 266 10.18 9.66 16.83
C GLY A 266 10.34 8.14 16.98
N LYS A 267 11.23 7.66 17.88
CA LYS A 267 11.56 6.23 18.03
C LYS A 267 11.19 5.62 19.37
N LYS A 268 10.80 6.44 20.35
CA LYS A 268 10.63 6.02 21.74
C LYS A 268 9.33 6.55 22.31
N GLY A 269 8.23 5.81 22.22
CA GLY A 269 6.99 6.19 22.88
C GLY A 269 5.75 5.64 22.21
N LEU A 270 4.59 6.08 22.72
CA LEU A 270 3.30 5.88 22.08
C LEU A 270 3.23 6.72 20.80
N SER A 271 2.75 6.09 19.74
CA SER A 271 2.53 6.68 18.43
C SER A 271 1.10 6.41 18.00
N LEU A 272 0.47 7.41 17.42
CA LEU A 272 -0.83 7.31 16.78
C LEU A 272 -0.64 7.74 15.33
N ALA A 273 -1.18 7.01 14.38
CA ALA A 273 -1.17 7.43 12.99
C ALA A 273 -2.50 7.14 12.32
N MET A 274 -2.81 7.96 11.32
CA MET A 274 -3.94 7.77 10.44
C MET A 274 -3.55 8.20 9.04
N GLY A 275 -4.22 7.64 8.04
CA GLY A 275 -4.03 8.04 6.66
C GLY A 275 -4.71 7.10 5.69
N GLY A 276 -4.25 7.14 4.45
CA GLY A 276 -4.79 6.34 3.37
C GLY A 276 -3.71 5.51 2.69
N TYR A 277 -4.14 4.59 1.85
CA TYR A 277 -3.27 3.87 0.94
C TYR A 277 -3.94 3.76 -0.42
N ALA A 278 -3.12 3.66 -1.46
CA ALA A 278 -3.56 3.36 -2.81
C ALA A 278 -2.53 2.42 -3.46
N GLY A 279 -2.96 1.52 -4.32
CA GLY A 279 -2.05 0.60 -4.97
C GLY A 279 -2.68 -0.22 -6.07
N LEU A 280 -1.83 -1.06 -6.66
CA LEU A 280 -2.10 -1.78 -7.90
C LEU A 280 -1.87 -3.27 -7.71
N ARG A 281 -2.76 -4.07 -8.27
CA ARG A 281 -2.66 -5.52 -8.23
C ARG A 281 -1.43 -5.96 -8.99
N LEU A 282 -0.63 -6.80 -8.35
CA LEU A 282 0.60 -7.34 -8.92
C LEU A 282 0.37 -8.79 -9.35
N GLY A 283 0.55 -9.07 -10.64
CA GLY A 283 0.38 -10.41 -11.18
C GLY A 283 -1.09 -10.85 -11.34
N LYS A 284 -1.27 -12.12 -11.68
CA LYS A 284 -2.56 -12.79 -11.81
C LYS A 284 -2.92 -13.40 -10.45
N PRO A 285 -4.10 -13.13 -9.87
CA PRO A 285 -4.57 -13.85 -8.70
C PRO A 285 -4.54 -15.37 -8.91
N THR A 286 -4.33 -16.09 -7.81
CA THR A 286 -4.21 -17.54 -7.84
C THR A 286 -5.33 -18.18 -7.04
N ARG A 287 -6.16 -18.97 -7.70
CA ARG A 287 -7.07 -19.90 -7.03
C ARG A 287 -6.32 -21.19 -6.75
N THR A 288 -6.35 -21.67 -5.51
CA THR A 288 -5.77 -22.96 -5.11
C THR A 288 -6.84 -23.87 -4.54
N LEU A 289 -7.00 -25.05 -5.12
CA LEU A 289 -7.83 -26.12 -4.62
C LEU A 289 -6.95 -27.33 -4.28
N GLN A 290 -7.17 -27.95 -3.13
CA GLN A 290 -6.55 -29.21 -2.75
C GLN A 290 -7.63 -30.19 -2.32
N TYR A 291 -7.79 -31.30 -3.04
CA TYR A 291 -8.81 -32.30 -2.78
C TYR A 291 -8.23 -33.72 -2.86
N ALA A 292 -8.91 -34.68 -2.24
CA ALA A 292 -8.56 -36.08 -2.36
C ALA A 292 -9.19 -36.66 -3.63
N ASP A 293 -8.37 -37.14 -4.54
CA ASP A 293 -8.80 -37.94 -5.69
C ASP A 293 -8.73 -39.42 -5.30
N ALA A 294 -9.84 -40.15 -5.53
CA ALA A 294 -9.97 -41.56 -5.22
C ALA A 294 -8.88 -42.44 -5.87
N ASN A 295 -8.31 -41.99 -6.99
CA ASN A 295 -7.31 -42.77 -7.74
C ASN A 295 -5.87 -42.28 -7.55
N ASN A 296 -5.65 -41.04 -7.11
CA ASN A 296 -4.32 -40.39 -7.14
C ASN A 296 -3.89 -39.75 -5.82
N GLY A 297 -4.67 -39.93 -4.74
CA GLY A 297 -4.39 -39.31 -3.45
C GLY A 297 -4.65 -37.81 -3.45
N TRP A 298 -3.87 -37.03 -2.70
CA TRP A 298 -4.07 -35.58 -2.61
C TRP A 298 -3.63 -34.88 -3.89
N THR A 299 -4.59 -34.29 -4.60
CA THR A 299 -4.36 -33.50 -5.81
C THR A 299 -4.45 -32.01 -5.48
N ARG A 300 -3.52 -31.22 -6.03
CA ARG A 300 -3.50 -29.76 -5.92
C ARG A 300 -3.71 -29.14 -7.28
N GLU A 301 -4.79 -28.40 -7.43
CA GLU A 301 -5.08 -27.57 -8.59
C GLU A 301 -4.72 -26.11 -8.29
N GLN A 302 -3.98 -25.47 -9.19
CA GLN A 302 -3.72 -24.04 -9.12
C GLN A 302 -4.07 -23.38 -10.45
N VAL A 303 -4.97 -22.41 -10.39
CA VAL A 303 -5.40 -21.66 -11.58
C VAL A 303 -5.04 -20.20 -11.38
N ASN A 304 -4.22 -19.68 -12.29
CA ASN A 304 -3.84 -18.27 -12.31
C ASN A 304 -4.71 -17.54 -13.32
N SER A 305 -5.62 -16.70 -12.83
CA SER A 305 -6.55 -15.94 -13.67
C SER A 305 -6.91 -14.63 -12.99
N ARG A 306 -7.60 -13.75 -13.72
CA ARG A 306 -8.04 -12.45 -13.16
C ARG A 306 -9.12 -12.61 -12.10
N PHE A 307 -9.92 -13.68 -12.17
CA PHE A 307 -11.08 -13.95 -11.30
C PHE A 307 -11.95 -12.72 -11.02
N TYR A 308 -12.08 -11.84 -12.01
CA TYR A 308 -12.70 -10.51 -11.88
C TYR A 308 -12.22 -9.66 -10.69
N SER A 309 -11.07 -9.94 -10.08
CA SER A 309 -10.54 -9.13 -8.99
C SER A 309 -10.16 -7.73 -9.48
N ASN A 310 -10.26 -6.76 -8.57
CA ASN A 310 -10.01 -5.36 -8.85
C ASN A 310 -8.51 -5.11 -9.13
N PRO A 311 -8.13 -4.43 -10.23
CA PRO A 311 -6.75 -4.05 -10.47
C PRO A 311 -6.25 -2.96 -9.51
N VAL A 312 -7.13 -2.21 -8.86
CA VAL A 312 -6.79 -1.11 -7.96
C VAL A 312 -7.26 -1.45 -6.53
N SER A 313 -6.45 -1.06 -5.55
CA SER A 313 -6.82 -1.14 -4.13
C SER A 313 -6.57 0.20 -3.46
N ALA A 314 -7.58 0.75 -2.82
CA ALA A 314 -7.46 1.97 -2.02
C ALA A 314 -8.24 1.85 -0.72
N GLY A 315 -7.85 2.63 0.28
CA GLY A 315 -8.52 2.58 1.58
C GLY A 315 -7.94 3.50 2.63
N PHE A 316 -8.56 3.45 3.80
CA PHE A 316 -8.13 4.15 5.00
C PHE A 316 -7.43 3.20 5.95
N GLN A 317 -6.56 3.79 6.77
CA GLN A 317 -5.76 3.04 7.73
C GLN A 317 -5.47 3.89 8.96
N ALA A 318 -5.51 3.23 10.12
CA ALA A 318 -5.18 3.80 11.41
C ALA A 318 -4.20 2.88 12.13
N ARG A 319 -3.28 3.45 12.90
CA ARG A 319 -2.23 2.70 13.59
C ARG A 319 -2.03 3.26 15.00
N ILE A 320 -1.91 2.35 15.96
CA ILE A 320 -1.48 2.67 17.32
C ILE A 320 -0.24 1.84 17.60
N GLY A 321 0.87 2.49 17.94
CA GLY A 321 2.15 1.83 18.13
C GLY A 321 2.83 2.22 19.43
N PHE A 322 3.62 1.30 19.97
CA PHE A 322 4.52 1.53 21.08
C PHE A 322 5.92 0.98 20.75
N LYS A 323 6.90 1.88 20.69
CA LYS A 323 8.28 1.57 20.26
C LYS A 323 8.32 0.96 18.85
N PHE A 324 8.68 -0.32 18.74
CA PHE A 324 8.83 -1.04 17.49
C PHE A 324 7.60 -1.91 17.17
N PHE A 325 6.62 -2.01 18.08
CA PHE A 325 5.41 -2.80 17.91
C PHE A 325 4.22 -1.89 17.63
N HIS A 326 3.30 -2.33 16.76
CA HIS A 326 2.08 -1.58 16.47
C HIS A 326 0.91 -2.48 16.10
N VAL A 327 -0.28 -1.92 16.28
CA VAL A 327 -1.55 -2.47 15.80
C VAL A 327 -2.05 -1.52 14.72
N THR A 328 -2.41 -2.08 13.56
CA THR A 328 -2.91 -1.35 12.40
C THR A 328 -4.32 -1.83 12.05
N ALA A 329 -5.27 -0.92 11.99
CA ALA A 329 -6.58 -1.15 11.38
C ALA A 329 -6.55 -0.63 9.93
N ARG A 330 -7.09 -1.40 8.98
CA ARG A 330 -7.26 -1.00 7.57
C ARG A 330 -8.68 -1.32 7.12
N GLN A 331 -9.25 -0.40 6.34
CA GLN A 331 -10.54 -0.55 5.68
C GLN A 331 -10.34 -0.20 4.20
N SER A 332 -10.61 -1.14 3.30
CA SER A 332 -10.64 -0.85 1.87
C SER A 332 -11.93 -0.12 1.50
N VAL A 333 -11.81 0.85 0.60
CA VAL A 333 -12.95 1.55 -0.02
C VAL A 333 -13.15 1.13 -1.49
N THR A 334 -12.27 0.27 -1.99
CA THR A 334 -12.38 -0.36 -3.30
C THR A 334 -12.86 -1.79 -3.12
N PRO A 335 -13.87 -2.24 -3.86
CA PRO A 335 -14.30 -3.64 -3.77
C PRO A 335 -13.20 -4.57 -4.27
N LEU A 336 -13.13 -5.75 -3.68
CA LEU A 336 -12.16 -6.80 -4.01
C LEU A 336 -12.34 -7.31 -5.43
N PHE A 337 -13.60 -7.40 -5.88
CA PHE A 337 -13.97 -7.73 -7.25
C PHE A 337 -14.37 -6.47 -8.01
N ASN A 338 -14.08 -6.43 -9.29
CA ASN A 338 -14.36 -5.31 -10.15
C ASN A 338 -15.85 -5.35 -10.56
N PRO A 339 -16.68 -4.39 -10.12
CA PRO A 339 -18.06 -4.32 -10.58
C PRO A 339 -18.07 -3.86 -12.05
N ARG A 340 -18.57 -4.70 -12.95
CA ARG A 340 -18.80 -4.31 -14.35
C ARG A 340 -20.25 -4.59 -14.72
N LEU A 341 -20.79 -3.83 -15.66
CA LEU A 341 -22.19 -3.93 -16.10
C LEU A 341 -22.54 -5.31 -16.71
N ASP A 342 -21.53 -6.02 -17.22
CA ASP A 342 -21.65 -7.32 -17.87
C ASP A 342 -21.49 -8.51 -16.92
N ILE A 343 -21.12 -8.28 -15.65
CA ILE A 343 -20.87 -9.35 -14.68
C ILE A 343 -21.54 -9.12 -13.33
N VAL A 344 -21.99 -10.21 -12.71
CA VAL A 344 -22.42 -10.19 -11.31
C VAL A 344 -21.18 -10.37 -10.43
N ALA A 345 -20.73 -9.29 -9.79
CA ALA A 345 -19.62 -9.31 -8.84
C ALA A 345 -20.13 -8.94 -7.43
N PRO A 346 -19.72 -9.68 -6.38
CA PRO A 346 -20.09 -9.35 -5.01
C PRO A 346 -19.40 -8.07 -4.56
N ASP A 347 -20.16 -7.18 -3.93
CA ASP A 347 -19.65 -5.90 -3.43
C ASP A 347 -19.00 -6.08 -2.04
N VAL A 348 -17.81 -6.71 -2.04
CA VAL A 348 -17.08 -7.05 -0.82
C VAL A 348 -15.77 -6.28 -0.71
N TYR A 349 -15.53 -5.71 0.46
CA TYR A 349 -14.40 -4.86 0.79
C TYR A 349 -13.52 -5.53 1.84
N VAL A 350 -12.20 -5.48 1.67
CA VAL A 350 -11.29 -6.06 2.66
C VAL A 350 -11.15 -5.13 3.86
N ARG A 351 -11.40 -5.67 5.05
CA ARG A 351 -11.15 -5.00 6.34
C ARG A 351 -10.19 -5.85 7.16
N SER A 352 -9.25 -5.22 7.85
CA SER A 352 -8.29 -5.96 8.67
C SER A 352 -7.83 -5.21 9.89
N LEU A 353 -7.79 -5.89 11.03
CA LEU A 353 -6.93 -5.53 12.16
C LEU A 353 -5.65 -6.36 12.07
N ALA A 354 -4.48 -5.74 12.17
CA ALA A 354 -3.18 -6.38 12.03
C ALA A 354 -2.24 -5.97 13.16
N ILE A 355 -1.33 -6.86 13.55
CA ILE A 355 -0.17 -6.53 14.38
C ILE A 355 1.06 -6.40 13.51
N GLY A 356 1.99 -5.56 13.91
CA GLY A 356 3.20 -5.35 13.13
C GLY A 356 4.38 -4.84 13.92
N TRP A 357 5.52 -4.85 13.23
CA TRP A 357 6.80 -4.43 13.76
C TRP A 357 7.52 -3.51 12.77
N ASP A 358 8.01 -2.38 13.25
CA ASP A 358 8.88 -1.46 12.51
C ASP A 358 10.36 -1.82 12.75
N ILE A 359 11.10 -2.06 11.67
CA ILE A 359 12.53 -2.40 11.65
C ILE A 359 13.28 -1.22 11.02
N ASN A 360 14.14 -0.54 11.82
CA ASN A 360 14.85 0.69 11.44
C ASN A 360 16.37 0.53 11.40
#